data_AF-A0A4Y3W6L6-F1
#
_entry.id   AF-A0A4Y3W6L6-F1
#
_cell.length_a   1.000
_cell.length_b   1.000
_cell.length_c   1.000
_cell.angle_alpha   90.00
_cell.angle_beta   90.00
_cell.angle_gamma   90.00
#
_symmetry.space_group_name_H-M   'P 1'
#
loop_
_entity.id
_entity.type
_entity.pdbx_description
1 polymer ?
#
loop_
_entity_poly.entity_id
_entity_poly.type
_entity_poly.pdbx_seq_one_letter_code
_entity_poly.pdbx_strand_id
1 'polypeptide(L)'
;MNSQSRNAMETSRATVNTVHASRYLQQLCKHWAHKFETEYDSVNGRIVLPLGEARLTAEPESLVIDLATEDAASLATLREVVASHIERFAFRETLHFDWA
;
A
#
# COMPACT_ATOMS: atom_id res chain seq x y z
N MET A 1 -31.49 -4.83 22.54
CA MET A 1 -30.42 -3.82 22.72
C MET A 1 -29.27 -4.27 21.82
N ASN A 2 -29.37 -3.95 20.53
CA ASN A 2 -28.50 -4.54 19.50
C ASN A 2 -27.33 -3.59 19.25
N SER A 3 -26.31 -3.64 20.10
CA SER A 3 -25.03 -2.99 19.83
C SER A 3 -24.23 -3.85 18.86
N GLN A 4 -24.57 -3.79 17.57
CA GLN A 4 -23.62 -4.15 16.52
C GLN A 4 -22.90 -2.88 16.09
N SER A 5 -21.90 -2.44 16.85
CA SER A 5 -20.87 -1.56 16.31
C SER A 5 -19.97 -2.45 15.44
N ARG A 6 -20.28 -2.60 14.16
CA ARG A 6 -19.27 -3.05 13.20
C ARG A 6 -18.35 -1.86 13.00
N ASN A 7 -17.12 -1.93 13.50
CA ASN A 7 -16.06 -1.15 12.86
C ASN A 7 -15.95 -1.72 11.44
N ALA A 8 -16.59 -1.07 10.48
CA ALA A 8 -16.35 -1.37 9.08
C ALA A 8 -14.91 -0.90 8.82
N MET A 9 -13.99 -1.84 8.56
CA MET A 9 -12.66 -1.48 8.10
C MET A 9 -12.80 -0.84 6.72
N GLU A 10 -12.22 0.34 6.55
CA GLU A 10 -12.21 1.06 5.30
C GLU A 10 -11.04 0.55 4.45
N THR A 11 -11.35 0.10 3.24
CA THR A 11 -10.37 -0.51 2.34
C THR A 11 -10.29 0.25 1.03
N SER A 12 -9.12 0.21 0.40
CA SER A 12 -8.96 0.71 -0.96
C SER A 12 -7.94 -0.11 -1.72
N ARG A 13 -8.16 -0.24 -3.02
CA ARG A 13 -7.23 -0.88 -3.92
C ARG A 13 -6.78 0.09 -5.00
N ALA A 14 -5.50 0.08 -5.35
CA ALA A 14 -5.00 0.67 -6.58
C ALA A 14 -4.25 -0.35 -7.42
N THR A 15 -4.33 -0.18 -8.72
CA THR A 15 -3.45 -0.83 -9.68
C THR A 15 -2.60 0.24 -10.34
N VAL A 16 -1.28 0.04 -10.34
CA VAL A 16 -0.30 0.95 -10.93
C VAL A 16 0.39 0.23 -12.06
N ASN A 17 0.24 0.70 -13.29
CA ASN A 17 0.94 0.11 -14.44
C ASN A 17 2.44 0.43 -14.36
N THR A 18 3.26 -0.61 -14.21
CA THR A 18 4.73 -0.50 -14.19
C THR A 18 5.37 -1.89 -14.31
N VAL A 19 6.43 -1.99 -15.10
CA VAL A 19 7.27 -3.21 -15.17
C VAL A 19 8.24 -3.35 -13.99
N HIS A 20 8.25 -2.36 -13.08
CA HIS A 20 9.13 -2.29 -11.92
C HIS A 20 8.44 -2.65 -10.61
N ALA A 21 7.26 -3.27 -10.66
CA ALA A 21 6.43 -3.57 -9.50
C ALA A 21 7.19 -4.28 -8.36
N SER A 22 7.90 -5.37 -8.68
CA SER A 22 8.70 -6.13 -7.70
C SER A 22 9.78 -5.26 -7.03
N ARG A 23 10.40 -4.36 -7.80
CA ARG A 23 11.43 -3.47 -7.29
C ARG A 23 10.84 -2.45 -6.33
N TYR A 24 9.75 -1.79 -6.71
CA TYR A 24 9.12 -0.76 -5.88
C TYR A 24 8.54 -1.34 -4.60
N LEU A 25 7.90 -2.50 -4.67
CA LEU A 25 7.43 -3.26 -3.51
C LEU A 25 8.56 -3.51 -2.51
N GLN A 26 9.67 -4.10 -2.97
CA GLN A 26 10.79 -4.42 -2.09
C GLN A 26 11.47 -3.17 -1.53
N GLN A 27 11.58 -2.09 -2.32
CA GLN A 27 12.14 -0.82 -1.85
C GLN A 27 11.27 -0.21 -0.74
N LEU A 28 9.95 -0.22 -0.89
CA LEU A 28 9.02 0.28 0.11
C LEU A 28 9.09 -0.54 1.40
N CYS A 29 9.01 -1.87 1.31
CA CYS A 29 9.11 -2.74 2.47
C CYS A 29 10.46 -2.55 3.20
N LYS A 30 11.59 -2.54 2.47
CA LYS A 30 12.92 -2.29 3.07
C LYS A 30 13.01 -0.93 3.75
N HIS A 31 12.46 0.11 3.12
CA HIS A 31 12.48 1.46 3.67
C HIS A 31 11.74 1.55 5.00
N TRP A 32 10.63 0.84 5.14
CA TRP A 32 9.79 0.85 6.33
C TRP A 32 10.14 -0.21 7.38
N ALA A 33 10.89 -1.25 7.03
CA ALA A 33 11.38 -2.29 7.95
C ALA A 33 12.20 -1.75 9.13
N HIS A 34 12.76 -0.54 9.02
CA HIS A 34 13.49 0.11 10.10
C HIS A 34 12.58 0.63 11.22
N LYS A 35 11.27 0.78 10.97
CA LYS A 35 10.31 1.40 11.90
C LYS A 35 9.06 0.55 12.14
N PHE A 36 8.71 -0.30 11.19
CA PHE A 36 7.43 -1.02 11.16
C PHE A 36 7.65 -2.50 10.89
N GLU A 37 6.66 -3.31 11.25
CA GLU A 37 6.64 -4.73 10.87
C GLU A 37 6.40 -4.84 9.37
N THR A 38 7.31 -5.54 8.68
CA THR A 38 7.21 -5.79 7.24
C THR A 38 7.53 -7.23 6.92
N GLU A 39 6.72 -7.84 6.07
CA GLU A 39 6.96 -9.16 5.48
C GLU A 39 6.96 -9.00 3.96
N TYR A 40 7.99 -9.48 3.26
CA TYR A 40 8.00 -9.38 1.80
C TYR A 40 8.92 -10.39 1.13
N ASP A 41 8.59 -10.69 -0.12
CA ASP A 41 9.44 -11.37 -1.10
C ASP A 41 9.47 -10.57 -2.42
N SER A 42 9.79 -11.20 -3.55
CA SER A 42 9.81 -10.51 -4.84
C SER A 42 8.42 -10.27 -5.44
N VAL A 43 7.36 -10.88 -4.91
CA VAL A 43 6.00 -10.85 -5.43
C VAL A 43 5.02 -10.22 -4.43
N ASN A 44 5.17 -10.50 -3.14
CA ASN A 44 4.23 -10.06 -2.11
C ASN A 44 4.93 -9.20 -1.07
N GLY A 45 4.22 -8.19 -0.57
CA GLY A 45 4.66 -7.33 0.51
C GLY A 45 3.51 -7.01 1.46
N ARG A 46 3.79 -6.96 2.75
CA ARG A 46 2.86 -6.59 3.82
C ARG A 46 3.58 -5.67 4.79
N ILE A 47 2.91 -4.60 5.18
CA ILE A 47 3.46 -3.56 6.05
C ILE A 47 2.36 -3.19 7.04
N VAL A 48 2.66 -3.29 8.34
CA VAL A 48 1.75 -2.89 9.42
C VAL A 48 2.15 -1.50 9.90
N LEU A 49 1.31 -0.50 9.59
CA LEU A 49 1.52 0.91 9.95
C LEU A 49 0.56 1.31 11.10
N PRO A 50 0.87 2.38 11.85
CA PRO A 50 -0.04 2.91 12.85
C PRO A 50 -1.41 3.34 12.30
N LEU A 51 -1.47 3.71 11.01
CA LEU A 51 -2.69 4.12 10.32
C LEU A 51 -3.50 2.94 9.77
N GLY A 52 -2.92 1.74 9.70
CA GLY A 52 -3.53 0.58 9.07
C GLY A 52 -2.51 -0.34 8.40
N GLU A 53 -2.98 -1.21 7.52
CA GLU A 53 -2.15 -2.20 6.83
C GLU A 53 -2.07 -1.88 5.34
N ALA A 54 -0.88 -2.03 4.77
CA ALA A 54 -0.64 -1.98 3.33
C ALA A 54 -0.15 -3.34 2.83
N ARG A 55 -0.82 -3.88 1.83
CA ARG A 55 -0.43 -5.08 1.08
C ARG A 55 -0.09 -4.70 -0.34
N LEU A 56 0.97 -5.28 -0.87
CA LEU A 56 1.44 -5.05 -2.22
C LEU A 56 1.61 -6.38 -2.93
N THR A 57 1.19 -6.44 -4.18
CA THR A 57 1.41 -7.58 -5.07
C THR A 57 2.03 -7.10 -6.37
N ALA A 58 3.21 -7.62 -6.67
CA ALA A 58 3.93 -7.34 -7.90
C ALA A 58 3.53 -8.35 -8.98
N GLU A 59 2.93 -7.83 -10.04
CA GLU A 59 2.67 -8.54 -11.29
C GLU A 59 3.71 -8.10 -12.34
N PRO A 60 3.79 -8.78 -13.51
CA PRO A 60 4.80 -8.46 -14.53
C PRO A 60 4.76 -7.00 -15.04
N GLU A 61 3.57 -6.40 -15.11
CA GLU A 61 3.34 -5.05 -15.67
C GLU A 61 2.51 -4.15 -14.74
N SER A 62 2.25 -4.60 -13.51
CA SER A 62 1.42 -3.88 -12.56
C SER A 62 1.88 -4.08 -11.12
N LEU A 63 1.78 -3.03 -10.32
CA LEU A 63 1.84 -3.10 -8.86
C LEU A 63 0.42 -2.92 -8.33
N VAL A 64 -0.10 -3.96 -7.70
CA VAL A 64 -1.39 -3.91 -6.99
C VAL A 64 -1.13 -3.51 -5.55
N ILE A 65 -1.91 -2.58 -5.03
CA ILE A 65 -1.81 -2.04 -3.68
C ILE A 65 -3.17 -2.17 -3.02
N ASP A 66 -3.22 -2.85 -1.89
CA ASP A 66 -4.39 -3.03 -1.05
C ASP A 66 -4.15 -2.37 0.30
N LEU A 67 -5.01 -1.42 0.68
CA LEU A 67 -4.94 -0.68 1.93
C LEU A 67 -6.16 -1.01 2.79
N ALA A 68 -5.95 -1.13 4.09
CA ALA A 68 -7.01 -1.34 5.06
C ALA A 68 -6.75 -0.49 6.31
N THR A 69 -7.77 0.23 6.77
CA THR A 69 -7.69 1.14 7.92
C THR A 69 -8.99 1.07 8.74
N GLU A 70 -9.02 1.69 9.92
CA GLU A 70 -10.21 1.71 10.76
C GLU A 70 -11.25 2.77 10.34
N ASP A 71 -10.85 3.78 9.57
CA ASP A 71 -11.70 4.91 9.19
C ASP A 71 -11.25 5.58 7.88
N ALA A 72 -12.16 6.31 7.23
CA ALA A 72 -11.93 6.86 5.90
C ALA A 72 -10.86 7.98 5.86
N ALA A 73 -10.65 8.70 6.97
CA ALA A 73 -9.63 9.75 7.03
C ALA A 73 -8.22 9.13 7.10
N SER A 74 -8.08 8.06 7.88
CA SER A 74 -6.87 7.23 7.90
C SER A 74 -6.59 6.61 6.54
N LEU A 75 -7.62 6.10 5.84
CA LEU A 75 -7.49 5.55 4.48
C LEU A 75 -6.97 6.59 3.48
N ALA A 76 -7.57 7.79 3.46
CA ALA A 76 -7.14 8.86 2.57
C ALA A 76 -5.67 9.25 2.81
N THR A 77 -5.29 9.38 4.09
CA THR A 77 -3.90 9.66 4.48
C THR A 77 -2.95 8.55 4.04
N LEU A 78 -3.35 7.28 4.25
CA LEU A 78 -2.51 6.13 3.92
C LEU A 78 -2.30 5.99 2.40
N ARG A 79 -3.32 6.28 1.58
CA ARG A 79 -3.20 6.34 0.11
C ARG A 79 -2.10 7.31 -0.32
N GLU A 80 -2.12 8.54 0.21
CA GLU A 80 -1.14 9.58 -0.11
C GLU A 80 0.28 9.21 0.35
N VAL A 81 0.40 8.67 1.57
CA VAL A 81 1.69 8.24 2.13
C VAL A 81 2.28 7.12 1.26
N VAL A 82 1.51 6.09 0.92
CA VAL A 82 2.00 4.98 0.10
C VAL A 82 2.39 5.46 -1.30
N ALA A 83 1.51 6.22 -1.98
CA ALA A 83 1.78 6.74 -3.32
C ALA A 83 3.06 7.59 -3.37
N SER A 84 3.19 8.57 -2.46
CA SER A 84 4.35 9.46 -2.43
C SER A 84 5.67 8.76 -2.17
N HIS A 85 5.70 7.65 -1.41
CA HIS A 85 6.93 6.88 -1.21
C HIS A 85 7.28 6.06 -2.45
N ILE A 86 6.29 5.46 -3.11
CA ILE A 86 6.52 4.72 -4.35
C ILE A 86 7.02 5.67 -5.45
N GLU A 87 6.41 6.84 -5.62
CA GLU A 87 6.85 7.87 -6.58
C GLU A 87 8.29 8.32 -6.35
N ARG A 88 8.72 8.47 -5.09
CA ARG A 88 10.12 8.80 -4.75
C ARG A 88 11.09 7.73 -5.23
N PHE A 89 10.70 6.46 -5.21
CA PHE A 89 11.53 5.38 -5.77
C PHE A 89 11.48 5.35 -7.30
N ALA A 90 10.34 5.72 -7.87
CA ALA A 90 10.07 5.77 -9.29
C ALA A 90 10.47 7.10 -9.96
N PHE A 91 11.48 7.82 -9.47
CA PHE A 91 11.85 9.17 -9.96
C PHE A 91 12.18 9.30 -11.46
N ARG A 92 12.27 8.20 -12.21
CA ARG A 92 12.49 8.16 -13.67
C ARG A 92 11.24 7.78 -14.48
N GLU A 93 10.12 7.56 -13.82
CA GLU A 93 8.85 7.13 -14.40
C GLU A 93 7.72 7.97 -13.78
N THR A 94 6.65 8.18 -14.53
CA THR A 94 5.43 8.78 -13.99
C THR A 94 4.43 7.67 -13.72
N LEU A 95 4.06 7.50 -12.46
CA LEU A 95 3.12 6.47 -12.04
C LEU A 95 1.71 7.05 -11.94
N HIS A 96 0.72 6.23 -12.30
CA HIS A 96 -0.70 6.54 -12.14
C HIS A 96 -1.31 5.55 -11.16
N PHE A 97 -1.96 6.07 -10.11
CA PHE A 97 -2.59 5.27 -9.06
C PHE A 97 -4.11 5.35 -9.22
N ASP A 98 -4.69 4.31 -9.82
CA ASP A 98 -6.14 4.22 -10.03
C ASP A 98 -6.81 3.60 -8.79
N TRP A 99 -7.13 4.43 -7.81
CA TRP A 99 -7.77 4.00 -6.56
C TRP A 99 -9.27 3.69 -6.74
N ALA A 100 -9.70 2.55 -6.20
CA ALA A 100 -11.08 2.13 -6.01
C ALA A 100 -11.47 2.05 -4.53
#